data_AF-A0A0G0VQG0-F1
#
_entry.id   AF-A0A0G0VQG0-F1
#
_cell.length_a   1.000
_cell.length_b   1.000
_cell.length_c   1.000
_cell.angle_alpha   90.00
_cell.angle_beta   90.00
_cell.angle_gamma   90.00
#
_symmetry.space_group_name_H-M   'P 1'
#
loop_
_entity.id
_entity.type
_entity.pdbx_description
1 polymer ?
#
loop_
_entity_poly.entity_id
_entity_poly.type
_entity_poly.pdbx_seq_one_letter_code
_entity_poly.pdbx_strand_id
1 'polypeptide(L)'
;MKAKSLFSLMLAVVLIGMVVSPVLADKPVGFDPVTGEETAWSNSTCAKIQSGTILDSAGNPIEVGFDEFGYNYQAHLFEGTYDSVDRKIDGLYGSQSGDFVDDALSMKWSDDWLSNVDCNNDQKLDRGLVNGVPSSISSGWLTNHVNGDYIDANGVEQHYTSFVKIGYFGPGNPLWGSYAILEEVYNDPAGDYHGVTIYSDPGLGHFITN
;
A
#
# COMPACT_ATOMS: atom_id res chain seq x y z
N MET A 1 -39.12 -19.01 -25.08
CA MET A 1 -37.73 -19.42 -24.74
C MET A 1 -36.61 -18.60 -25.40
N LYS A 2 -36.86 -17.48 -26.10
CA LYS A 2 -35.79 -16.69 -26.75
C LYS A 2 -35.32 -15.44 -25.99
N ALA A 3 -36.12 -14.90 -25.05
CA ALA A 3 -35.78 -13.66 -24.33
C ALA A 3 -34.72 -13.84 -23.23
N LYS A 4 -34.63 -15.02 -22.60
CA LYS A 4 -33.66 -15.29 -21.51
C LYS A 4 -32.22 -15.37 -22.01
N SER A 5 -32.01 -15.84 -23.25
CA SER A 5 -30.68 -15.94 -23.87
C SER A 5 -30.12 -14.56 -24.25
N LEU A 6 -30.97 -13.63 -24.72
CA LEU A 6 -30.57 -12.26 -25.06
C LEU A 6 -30.21 -11.43 -23.82
N PHE A 7 -30.93 -11.61 -22.71
CA PHE A 7 -30.63 -10.91 -21.45
C PHE A 7 -29.31 -11.39 -20.83
N SER A 8 -29.03 -12.69 -20.91
CA SER A 8 -27.77 -13.25 -20.39
C SER A 8 -26.56 -12.83 -21.23
N LEU A 9 -26.74 -12.65 -22.55
CA LEU A 9 -25.68 -12.17 -23.43
C LEU A 9 -25.42 -10.67 -23.24
N MET A 10 -26.46 -9.85 -23.05
CA MET A 10 -26.28 -8.43 -22.72
C MET A 10 -25.65 -8.22 -21.34
N LEU A 11 -26.00 -9.03 -20.34
CA LEU A 11 -25.36 -8.94 -19.02
C LEU A 11 -23.88 -9.32 -19.09
N ALA A 12 -23.53 -10.35 -19.88
CA ALA A 12 -22.14 -10.73 -20.11
C ALA A 12 -21.35 -9.66 -20.87
N VAL A 13 -21.96 -9.01 -21.88
CA VAL A 13 -21.32 -7.90 -22.62
C VAL A 13 -21.18 -6.64 -21.77
N VAL A 14 -22.11 -6.36 -20.86
CA VAL A 14 -22.01 -5.25 -19.90
C VAL A 14 -20.94 -5.55 -18.83
N LEU A 15 -20.79 -6.79 -18.39
CA LEU A 15 -19.71 -7.24 -17.49
C LEU A 15 -18.33 -7.19 -18.16
N ILE A 16 -18.22 -7.50 -19.46
CA ILE A 16 -16.99 -7.36 -20.24
C ILE A 16 -16.73 -5.88 -20.62
N GLY A 17 -17.78 -5.07 -20.67
CA GLY A 17 -17.75 -3.64 -20.99
C GLY A 17 -17.46 -2.71 -19.79
N MET A 18 -17.28 -3.25 -18.58
CA MET A 18 -16.56 -2.55 -17.53
C MET A 18 -15.09 -2.51 -17.92
N VAL A 19 -14.78 -1.69 -18.92
CA VAL A 19 -13.46 -1.11 -19.09
C VAL A 19 -13.11 -0.54 -17.72
N VAL A 20 -12.18 -1.21 -17.06
CA VAL A 20 -11.38 -0.63 -15.99
C VAL A 20 -10.87 0.66 -16.60
N SER A 21 -11.49 1.80 -16.26
CA SER A 21 -11.05 3.09 -16.76
C SER A 21 -9.59 3.21 -16.34
N PRO A 22 -8.62 3.17 -17.26
CA PRO A 22 -7.21 3.29 -16.88
C PRO A 22 -6.92 4.66 -16.25
N VAL A 23 -7.87 5.60 -16.36
CA VAL A 23 -7.85 6.95 -15.80
C VAL A 23 -7.72 6.97 -14.28
N LEU A 24 -8.14 5.93 -13.54
CA LEU A 24 -8.01 5.90 -12.07
C LEU A 24 -6.70 5.26 -11.55
N ALA A 25 -5.83 4.79 -12.44
CA ALA A 25 -4.50 4.28 -12.07
C ALA A 25 -3.41 5.35 -12.18
N ASP A 26 -3.74 6.55 -12.66
CA ASP A 26 -2.79 7.65 -12.83
C ASP A 26 -2.75 8.48 -11.54
N LYS A 27 -2.08 7.91 -10.53
CA LYS A 27 -1.56 8.67 -9.40
C LYS A 27 -0.25 9.38 -9.83
N PRO A 28 0.16 10.47 -9.15
CA PRO A 28 -0.48 11.05 -7.97
C PRO A 28 -1.76 11.82 -8.34
N VAL A 29 -2.68 11.90 -7.37
CA VAL A 29 -3.88 12.74 -7.44
C VAL A 29 -3.64 14.04 -6.67
N GLY A 30 -4.13 15.16 -7.19
CA GLY A 30 -4.25 16.39 -6.43
C GLY A 30 -5.55 16.40 -5.61
N PHE A 31 -5.69 17.35 -4.70
CA PHE A 31 -6.95 17.59 -3.99
C PHE A 31 -7.40 19.03 -4.23
N ASP A 32 -8.68 19.21 -4.55
CA ASP A 32 -9.28 20.53 -4.60
C ASP A 32 -9.34 21.10 -3.17
N PRO A 33 -8.69 22.24 -2.88
CA PRO A 33 -8.63 22.79 -1.52
C PRO A 33 -9.96 23.34 -1.01
N VAL A 34 -10.97 23.47 -1.87
CA VAL A 34 -12.32 23.96 -1.54
C VAL A 34 -13.29 22.81 -1.34
N THR A 35 -13.24 21.77 -2.18
CA THR A 35 -14.20 20.65 -2.13
C THR A 35 -13.63 19.41 -1.45
N GLY A 36 -12.31 19.29 -1.33
CA GLY A 36 -11.63 18.08 -0.86
C GLY A 36 -11.72 16.91 -1.85
N GLU A 37 -12.21 17.16 -3.07
CA GLU A 37 -12.32 16.13 -4.10
C GLU A 37 -10.94 15.81 -4.70
N GLU A 38 -10.72 14.51 -5.00
CA GLU A 38 -9.56 14.07 -5.77
C GLU A 38 -9.64 14.64 -7.19
N THR A 39 -8.55 15.27 -7.62
CA THR A 39 -8.39 15.84 -8.95
C THR A 39 -7.21 15.18 -9.64
N ALA A 40 -7.30 15.01 -10.97
CA ALA A 40 -6.14 14.59 -11.74
C ALA A 40 -5.02 15.63 -11.56
N TRP A 41 -3.83 15.16 -11.22
CA TRP A 41 -2.72 16.06 -11.00
C TRP A 41 -2.30 16.74 -12.30
N SER A 42 -2.31 18.08 -12.32
CA SER A 42 -2.29 18.90 -13.54
C SER A 42 -0.89 19.21 -14.09
N ASN A 43 0.19 18.73 -13.46
CA ASN A 43 1.57 18.98 -13.90
C ASN A 43 2.28 17.68 -14.29
N SER A 44 2.25 17.35 -15.57
CA SER A 44 2.63 16.04 -16.13
C SER A 44 4.11 15.90 -16.52
N THR A 45 5.02 16.70 -15.95
CA THR A 45 6.45 16.63 -16.29
C THR A 45 7.20 15.48 -15.61
N CYS A 46 6.59 14.82 -14.62
CA CYS A 46 7.22 13.71 -13.94
C CYS A 46 7.30 12.48 -14.82
N ALA A 47 8.39 11.74 -14.70
CA ALA A 47 8.50 10.41 -15.27
C ALA A 47 7.50 9.48 -14.58
N LYS A 48 6.86 8.61 -15.35
CA LYS A 48 5.92 7.60 -14.84
C LYS A 48 6.56 6.23 -14.99
N ILE A 49 6.11 5.23 -14.24
CA ILE A 49 6.60 3.85 -14.38
C ILE A 49 6.58 3.36 -15.85
N GLN A 50 5.55 3.74 -16.62
CA GLN A 50 5.42 3.39 -18.04
C GLN A 50 6.53 3.96 -18.94
N SER A 51 7.33 4.93 -18.49
CA SER A 51 8.49 5.43 -19.23
C SER A 51 9.65 4.43 -19.24
N GLY A 52 9.68 3.49 -18.29
CA GLY A 52 10.80 2.56 -18.08
C GLY A 52 12.09 3.23 -17.58
N THR A 53 12.03 4.47 -17.10
CA THR A 53 13.21 5.22 -16.61
C THR A 53 13.38 5.16 -15.09
N ILE A 54 12.37 4.70 -14.37
CA ILE A 54 12.38 4.58 -12.90
C ILE A 54 12.93 3.21 -12.52
N LEU A 55 13.86 3.17 -11.57
CA LEU A 55 14.60 1.99 -11.16
C LEU A 55 14.30 1.59 -9.71
N ASP A 56 14.37 0.29 -9.44
CA ASP A 56 14.32 -0.27 -8.09
C ASP A 56 15.67 -0.14 -7.37
N SER A 57 15.74 -0.64 -6.13
CA SER A 57 16.97 -0.61 -5.31
C SER A 57 18.13 -1.43 -5.90
N ALA A 58 17.85 -2.37 -6.80
CA ALA A 58 18.85 -3.17 -7.52
C ALA A 58 19.24 -2.55 -8.87
N GLY A 59 18.60 -1.45 -9.28
CA GLY A 59 18.85 -0.76 -10.54
C GLY A 59 18.07 -1.33 -11.73
N ASN A 60 17.09 -2.20 -11.49
CA ASN A 60 16.22 -2.73 -12.53
C ASN A 60 15.05 -1.76 -12.78
N PRO A 61 14.58 -1.60 -14.03
CA PRO A 61 13.38 -0.82 -14.30
C PRO A 61 12.17 -1.37 -13.52
N ILE A 62 11.43 -0.47 -12.87
CA ILE A 62 10.15 -0.80 -12.26
C ILE A 62 9.13 -0.99 -13.39
N GLU A 63 8.37 -2.08 -13.33
CA GLU A 63 7.32 -2.41 -14.30
C GLU A 63 5.91 -2.09 -13.75
N VAL A 64 4.94 -2.12 -14.65
CA VAL A 64 3.52 -1.96 -14.32
C VAL A 64 2.95 -3.23 -13.70
N GLY A 65 1.98 -3.08 -12.79
CA GLY A 65 1.38 -4.23 -12.10
C GLY A 65 2.22 -4.73 -10.91
N PHE A 66 2.01 -5.98 -10.53
CA PHE A 66 2.76 -6.63 -9.46
C PHE A 66 4.10 -7.14 -9.97
N ASP A 67 5.16 -6.89 -9.20
CA ASP A 67 6.45 -7.56 -9.41
C ASP A 67 6.51 -8.93 -8.68
N GLU A 68 7.65 -9.60 -8.83
CA GLU A 68 7.89 -10.92 -8.24
C GLU A 68 7.91 -10.94 -6.70
N PHE A 69 8.06 -9.77 -6.07
CA PHE A 69 8.07 -9.62 -4.61
C PHE A 69 6.70 -9.25 -4.04
N GLY A 70 5.74 -8.90 -4.91
CA GLY A 70 4.39 -8.53 -4.53
C GLY A 70 4.13 -7.03 -4.51
N TYR A 71 5.04 -6.18 -5.01
CA TYR A 71 4.80 -4.74 -5.10
C TYR A 71 4.05 -4.35 -6.37
N ASN A 72 2.98 -3.58 -6.22
CA ASN A 72 2.31 -2.85 -7.29
C ASN A 72 2.32 -1.35 -6.98
N TYR A 73 3.34 -0.66 -7.48
CA TYR A 73 3.56 0.75 -7.21
C TYR A 73 2.47 1.65 -7.82
N GLN A 74 1.87 1.28 -8.95
CA GLN A 74 0.77 2.07 -9.53
C GLN A 74 -0.51 2.03 -8.67
N ALA A 75 -0.75 0.90 -8.02
CA ALA A 75 -1.91 0.72 -7.16
C ALA A 75 -1.67 1.16 -5.70
N HIS A 76 -0.43 1.49 -5.35
CA HIS A 76 0.04 1.60 -3.97
C HIS A 76 -0.38 0.41 -3.11
N LEU A 77 -0.06 -0.78 -3.62
CA LEU A 77 -0.45 -2.04 -3.04
C LEU A 77 0.77 -2.95 -2.95
N PHE A 78 0.86 -3.68 -1.86
CA PHE A 78 1.74 -4.83 -1.72
C PHE A 78 0.91 -6.02 -1.28
N GLU A 79 1.17 -7.18 -1.88
CA GLU A 79 0.58 -8.46 -1.50
C GLU A 79 1.69 -9.51 -1.55
N GLY A 80 2.17 -9.93 -0.38
CA GLY A 80 3.32 -10.83 -0.27
C GLY A 80 3.46 -11.40 1.14
N THR A 81 4.68 -11.71 1.56
CA THR A 81 5.00 -12.11 2.94
C THR A 81 5.96 -11.11 3.56
N TYR A 82 6.24 -11.22 4.86
CA TYR A 82 7.30 -10.40 5.47
C TYR A 82 8.67 -10.61 4.80
N ASP A 83 9.01 -11.84 4.40
CA ASP A 83 10.22 -12.15 3.62
C ASP A 83 10.33 -11.23 2.40
N SER A 84 9.28 -11.17 1.57
CA SER A 84 9.35 -10.49 0.28
C SER A 84 9.39 -8.94 0.35
N VAL A 85 9.16 -8.34 1.52
CA VAL A 85 9.14 -6.87 1.70
C VAL A 85 10.49 -6.23 1.35
N ASP A 86 11.61 -6.86 1.69
CA ASP A 86 12.93 -6.27 1.44
C ASP A 86 13.48 -6.59 0.04
N ARG A 87 12.62 -7.15 -0.82
CA ARG A 87 12.94 -7.65 -2.18
C ARG A 87 13.97 -8.77 -2.16
N LYS A 88 13.96 -9.59 -1.12
CA LYS A 88 14.65 -10.88 -1.05
C LYS A 88 13.65 -11.92 -0.59
N ILE A 89 13.82 -13.14 -1.04
CA ILE A 89 13.00 -14.28 -0.60
C ILE A 89 14.01 -15.30 -0.12
N ASP A 90 14.55 -15.04 1.07
CA ASP A 90 15.63 -15.82 1.67
C ASP A 90 15.25 -16.43 3.03
N GLY A 91 13.97 -16.36 3.39
CA GLY A 91 13.46 -16.80 4.67
C GLY A 91 13.85 -15.86 5.80
N LEU A 92 14.07 -14.57 5.51
CA LEU A 92 14.38 -13.55 6.50
C LEU A 92 13.59 -12.27 6.24
N TYR A 93 13.06 -11.69 7.30
CA TYR A 93 12.64 -10.29 7.27
C TYR A 93 13.85 -9.39 7.56
N GLY A 94 14.51 -8.96 6.49
CA GLY A 94 15.72 -8.12 6.53
C GLY A 94 16.95 -8.86 7.04
N SER A 95 16.99 -9.15 8.35
CA SER A 95 18.05 -9.97 8.97
C SER A 95 17.51 -10.83 10.11
N GLN A 96 16.19 -10.89 10.25
CA GLN A 96 15.51 -11.59 11.32
C GLN A 96 14.83 -12.84 10.73
N SER A 97 15.09 -13.98 11.35
CA SER A 97 14.32 -15.20 11.13
C SER A 97 13.24 -15.31 12.21
N GLY A 98 12.10 -15.91 11.88
CA GLY A 98 11.03 -16.22 12.82
C GLY A 98 9.84 -16.83 12.09
N ASP A 99 8.85 -17.29 12.85
CA ASP A 99 7.55 -17.74 12.31
C ASP A 99 6.98 -16.67 11.38
N PHE A 100 6.97 -15.42 11.85
CA PHE A 100 6.35 -14.31 11.14
C PHE A 100 6.92 -14.00 9.74
N VAL A 101 8.01 -14.62 9.32
CA VAL A 101 8.65 -14.35 8.03
C VAL A 101 7.75 -14.78 6.87
N ASP A 102 7.03 -15.89 7.00
CA ASP A 102 6.12 -16.40 5.97
C ASP A 102 4.68 -15.92 6.12
N ASP A 103 4.37 -15.16 7.17
CA ASP A 103 3.06 -14.53 7.36
C ASP A 103 2.67 -13.68 6.15
N ALA A 104 1.41 -13.82 5.74
CA ALA A 104 0.86 -13.05 4.64
C ALA A 104 0.69 -11.58 5.05
N LEU A 105 1.24 -10.69 4.24
CA LEU A 105 1.23 -9.24 4.46
C LEU A 105 0.62 -8.54 3.24
N SER A 106 -0.45 -7.80 3.49
CA SER A 106 -1.04 -6.83 2.55
C SER A 106 -0.71 -5.42 3.03
N MET A 107 -0.16 -4.58 2.16
CA MET A 107 0.09 -3.17 2.47
C MET A 107 -0.58 -2.23 1.48
N LYS A 108 -0.98 -1.06 1.97
CA LYS A 108 -1.43 0.06 1.15
C LYS A 108 -0.80 1.35 1.61
N TRP A 109 -0.59 2.29 0.71
CA TRP A 109 0.00 3.58 1.07
C TRP A 109 -0.52 4.75 0.23
N SER A 110 -0.25 5.97 0.70
CA SER A 110 -0.57 7.20 -0.05
C SER A 110 0.57 7.65 -0.96
N ASP A 111 0.28 8.53 -1.91
CA ASP A 111 1.29 9.22 -2.73
C ASP A 111 2.35 9.94 -1.87
N ASP A 112 1.91 10.58 -0.79
CA ASP A 112 2.79 11.24 0.17
C ASP A 112 3.69 10.25 0.95
N TRP A 113 3.36 8.95 0.96
CA TRP A 113 4.26 7.94 1.51
C TRP A 113 5.33 7.56 0.50
N LEU A 114 4.89 7.07 -0.66
CA LEU A 114 5.72 6.71 -1.80
C LEU A 114 4.85 6.82 -3.05
N SER A 115 5.19 7.74 -3.93
CA SER A 115 4.47 7.95 -5.17
C SER A 115 4.79 6.86 -6.20
N ASN A 116 4.10 6.90 -7.33
CA ASN A 116 4.33 6.07 -8.52
C ASN A 116 5.05 6.85 -9.65
N VAL A 117 5.69 7.99 -9.33
CA VAL A 117 6.35 8.89 -10.30
C VAL A 117 7.73 9.35 -9.83
N ASP A 118 8.50 9.88 -10.78
CA ASP A 118 9.77 10.58 -10.56
C ASP A 118 9.66 12.03 -11.08
N CYS A 119 9.56 12.99 -10.17
CA CYS A 119 9.42 14.41 -10.45
C CYS A 119 10.73 15.19 -10.30
N ASN A 120 11.74 14.58 -9.66
CA ASN A 120 13.03 15.23 -9.41
C ASN A 120 14.15 14.74 -10.35
N ASN A 121 13.86 13.77 -11.23
CA ASN A 121 14.74 13.12 -12.19
C ASN A 121 15.90 12.33 -11.54
N ASP A 122 15.69 11.76 -10.35
CA ASP A 122 16.68 10.88 -9.70
C ASP A 122 16.51 9.40 -10.06
N GLN A 123 15.59 9.09 -10.99
CA GLN A 123 15.25 7.75 -11.46
C GLN A 123 14.63 6.86 -10.38
N LYS A 124 14.08 7.45 -9.31
CA LYS A 124 13.43 6.71 -8.22
C LYS A 124 12.01 7.21 -8.04
N LEU A 125 11.20 6.37 -7.40
CA LEU A 125 9.89 6.78 -6.93
C LEU A 125 10.05 7.85 -5.84
N ASP A 126 9.33 8.95 -6.01
CA ASP A 126 9.37 10.07 -5.08
C ASP A 126 8.73 9.71 -3.72
N ARG A 127 9.34 10.19 -2.64
CA ARG A 127 8.77 10.12 -1.29
C ARG A 127 8.15 11.46 -0.91
N GLY A 128 7.06 11.48 -0.15
CA GLY A 128 6.46 12.75 0.32
C GLY A 128 6.07 13.69 -0.81
N LEU A 129 5.53 13.16 -1.90
CA LEU A 129 5.17 13.95 -3.07
C LEU A 129 3.89 14.75 -2.82
N VAL A 130 4.03 15.96 -2.30
CA VAL A 130 2.89 16.87 -2.08
C VAL A 130 2.86 17.92 -3.19
N ASN A 131 1.75 17.99 -3.93
CA ASN A 131 1.58 18.94 -5.04
C ASN A 131 2.72 18.90 -6.08
N GLY A 132 3.35 17.74 -6.27
CA GLY A 132 4.44 17.59 -7.23
C GLY A 132 5.83 17.93 -6.75
N VAL A 133 5.95 18.29 -5.48
CA VAL A 133 7.23 18.58 -4.87
C VAL A 133 7.60 17.38 -4.00
N PRO A 134 8.56 16.55 -4.42
CA PRO A 134 8.98 15.44 -3.60
C PRO A 134 9.74 15.93 -2.37
N SER A 135 9.60 15.16 -1.31
CA SER A 135 10.40 15.23 -0.10
C SER A 135 11.40 14.07 -0.08
N SER A 136 12.38 14.14 0.82
CA SER A 136 13.20 12.96 1.15
C SER A 136 12.57 12.10 2.26
N ILE A 137 11.36 12.48 2.71
CA ILE A 137 10.64 11.88 3.83
C ILE A 137 9.27 11.43 3.34
N SER A 138 8.86 10.22 3.72
CA SER A 138 7.50 9.71 3.51
C SER A 138 6.54 10.41 4.47
N SER A 139 5.92 11.51 4.04
CA SER A 139 5.01 12.32 4.88
C SER A 139 3.55 11.86 4.86
N GLY A 140 3.27 10.71 4.23
CA GLY A 140 1.92 10.15 4.11
C GLY A 140 1.58 9.08 5.14
N TRP A 141 0.76 8.12 4.70
CA TRP A 141 0.35 6.96 5.49
C TRP A 141 0.66 5.63 4.80
N LEU A 142 0.82 4.60 5.63
CA LEU A 142 0.97 3.19 5.24
C LEU A 142 0.08 2.34 6.13
N THR A 143 -0.57 1.32 5.57
CA THR A 143 -1.23 0.26 6.34
C THR A 143 -0.48 -1.05 6.17
N ASN A 144 -0.37 -1.83 7.24
CA ASN A 144 0.06 -3.22 7.23
C ASN A 144 -1.10 -4.08 7.72
N HIS A 145 -1.49 -5.07 6.93
CA HIS A 145 -2.49 -6.06 7.31
C HIS A 145 -1.85 -7.44 7.22
N VAL A 146 -1.67 -8.06 8.38
CA VAL A 146 -1.00 -9.34 8.57
C VAL A 146 -2.05 -10.41 8.84
N ASN A 147 -1.88 -11.54 8.17
CA ASN A 147 -2.53 -12.80 8.48
C ASN A 147 -1.42 -13.83 8.71
N GLY A 148 -1.30 -14.29 9.95
CA GLY A 148 -0.17 -15.11 10.36
C GLY A 148 -0.54 -16.22 11.32
N ASP A 149 0.43 -17.07 11.58
CA ASP A 149 0.30 -18.18 12.51
C ASP A 149 1.52 -18.31 13.41
N TYR A 150 1.34 -19.05 14.52
CA TYR A 150 2.46 -19.38 15.41
C TYR A 150 2.22 -20.67 16.19
N ILE A 151 3.31 -21.31 16.63
CA ILE A 151 3.22 -22.46 17.55
C ILE A 151 3.23 -21.99 19.00
N ASP A 152 2.17 -22.29 19.75
CA ASP A 152 2.06 -21.94 21.17
C ASP A 152 2.92 -22.83 22.09
N ALA A 153 2.90 -22.51 23.40
CA ALA A 153 3.64 -23.26 24.42
C ALA A 153 3.23 -24.73 24.57
N ASN A 154 2.06 -25.12 24.06
CA ASN A 154 1.55 -26.48 24.06
C ASN A 154 1.85 -27.22 22.74
N GLY A 155 2.53 -26.57 21.78
CA GLY A 155 2.82 -27.14 20.47
C GLY A 155 1.62 -27.13 19.53
N VAL A 156 0.64 -26.25 19.77
CA VAL A 156 -0.55 -26.10 18.92
C VAL A 156 -0.37 -24.87 18.03
N GLU A 157 -0.67 -25.04 16.74
CA GLU A 157 -0.73 -23.96 15.76
C GLU A 157 -1.90 -23.02 16.09
N GLN A 158 -1.58 -21.74 16.25
CA GLN A 158 -2.51 -20.66 16.52
C GLN A 158 -2.50 -19.67 15.37
N HIS A 159 -3.60 -18.96 15.19
CA HIS A 159 -3.76 -17.99 14.12
C HIS A 159 -4.03 -16.61 14.68
N TYR A 160 -3.45 -15.59 14.05
CA TYR A 160 -3.67 -14.20 14.40
C TYR A 160 -3.83 -13.31 13.17
N THR A 161 -4.49 -12.17 13.38
CA THR A 161 -4.57 -11.10 12.39
C THR A 161 -4.17 -9.79 13.04
N SER A 162 -3.38 -8.98 12.34
CA SER A 162 -2.96 -7.66 12.80
C SER A 162 -3.20 -6.62 11.71
N PHE A 163 -3.78 -5.49 12.05
CA PHE A 163 -3.87 -4.32 11.17
C PHE A 163 -3.25 -3.12 11.88
N VAL A 164 -2.35 -2.44 11.19
CA VAL A 164 -1.71 -1.21 11.69
C VAL A 164 -1.74 -0.16 10.59
N LYS A 165 -2.25 1.04 10.89
CA LYS A 165 -2.08 2.24 10.06
C LYS A 165 -1.06 3.15 10.71
N ILE A 166 -0.07 3.61 9.94
CA ILE A 166 1.01 4.49 10.37
C ILE A 166 0.89 5.80 9.60
N GLY A 167 1.14 6.92 10.27
CA GLY A 167 1.21 8.25 9.65
C GLY A 167 2.44 9.03 10.10
N TYR A 168 2.85 10.00 9.27
CA TYR A 168 3.92 10.94 9.60
C TYR A 168 3.41 12.09 10.49
N PHE A 169 4.09 12.35 11.60
CA PHE A 169 3.73 13.42 12.55
C PHE A 169 4.86 14.43 12.78
N GLY A 170 5.94 14.33 12.01
CA GLY A 170 7.13 15.15 12.18
C GLY A 170 8.09 14.65 13.26
N PRO A 171 9.28 15.25 13.39
CA PRO A 171 10.32 14.80 14.30
C PRO A 171 9.86 14.76 15.77
N GLY A 172 10.35 13.77 16.52
CA GLY A 172 10.07 13.59 17.95
C GLY A 172 8.94 12.60 18.26
N ASN A 173 8.36 11.98 17.24
CA ASN A 173 7.29 11.00 17.40
C ASN A 173 7.83 9.56 17.63
N PRO A 174 7.05 8.69 18.31
CA PRO A 174 7.57 7.46 18.89
C PRO A 174 8.01 6.40 17.87
N LEU A 175 7.39 6.35 16.70
CA LEU A 175 7.72 5.38 15.67
C LEU A 175 8.77 5.96 14.73
N TRP A 176 9.96 5.35 14.71
CA TRP A 176 11.11 5.74 13.89
C TRP A 176 11.51 7.23 14.00
N GLY A 177 11.17 7.87 15.11
CA GLY A 177 11.48 9.27 15.39
C GLY A 177 10.59 10.30 14.70
N SER A 178 9.68 9.89 13.79
CA SER A 178 8.87 10.83 12.99
C SER A 178 7.42 10.39 12.73
N TYR A 179 7.03 9.19 13.15
CA TYR A 179 5.75 8.57 12.81
C TYR A 179 5.00 8.15 14.07
N ALA A 180 3.71 7.89 13.92
CA ALA A 180 2.87 7.31 14.97
C ALA A 180 1.83 6.36 14.37
N ILE A 181 1.33 5.45 15.21
CA ILE A 181 0.23 4.53 14.86
C ILE A 181 -1.10 5.29 14.98
N LEU A 182 -1.88 5.25 13.91
CA LEU A 182 -3.19 5.90 13.76
C LEU A 182 -4.35 4.95 14.09
N GLU A 183 -4.18 3.69 13.73
CA GLU A 183 -5.16 2.64 13.92
C GLU A 183 -4.41 1.33 14.15
N GLU A 184 -4.81 0.58 15.16
CA GLU A 184 -4.27 -0.74 15.44
C GLU A 184 -5.41 -1.66 15.84
N VAL A 185 -5.49 -2.81 15.17
CA VAL A 185 -6.44 -3.88 15.47
C VAL A 185 -5.64 -5.17 15.54
N TYR A 186 -5.70 -5.85 16.67
CA TYR A 186 -5.00 -7.12 16.88
C TYR A 186 -5.99 -8.18 17.36
N ASN A 187 -6.05 -9.30 16.65
CA ASN A 187 -6.88 -10.43 17.03
C ASN A 187 -6.00 -11.67 17.13
N ASP A 188 -5.92 -12.22 18.33
CA ASP A 188 -5.25 -13.47 18.65
C ASP A 188 -6.09 -14.19 19.73
N PRO A 189 -6.95 -15.14 19.33
CA PRO A 189 -7.81 -15.84 20.26
C PRO A 189 -7.07 -16.70 21.29
N ALA A 190 -5.88 -17.20 20.97
CA ALA A 190 -5.10 -18.00 21.91
C ALA A 190 -4.44 -17.11 22.98
N GLY A 191 -4.09 -15.88 22.62
CA GLY A 191 -3.61 -14.84 23.53
C GLY A 191 -4.71 -14.04 24.24
N ASP A 192 -6.00 -14.33 24.01
CA ASP A 192 -7.15 -13.55 24.51
C ASP A 192 -7.13 -12.07 24.07
N TYR A 193 -6.57 -11.80 22.88
CA TYR A 193 -6.55 -10.46 22.28
C TYR A 193 -7.64 -10.33 21.23
N HIS A 194 -8.48 -9.30 21.37
CA HIS A 194 -9.62 -9.08 20.51
C HIS A 194 -9.85 -7.60 20.22
N GLY A 195 -9.59 -7.19 18.98
CA GLY A 195 -10.09 -5.96 18.41
C GLY A 195 -9.13 -4.78 18.49
N VAL A 196 -9.74 -3.59 18.57
CA VAL A 196 -9.06 -2.31 18.36
C VAL A 196 -8.27 -1.90 19.60
N THR A 197 -6.98 -1.64 19.45
CA THR A 197 -6.08 -1.14 20.50
C THR A 197 -5.76 0.34 20.34
N ILE A 198 -5.74 0.85 19.10
CA ILE A 198 -5.55 2.28 18.79
C ILE A 198 -6.59 2.70 17.74
N TYR A 199 -7.19 3.87 17.95
CA TYR A 199 -8.21 4.41 17.04
C TYR A 199 -8.22 5.95 17.08
N SER A 200 -7.34 6.59 16.32
CA SER A 200 -7.24 8.06 16.27
C SER A 200 -7.64 8.63 14.91
N ASP A 201 -7.25 8.00 13.80
CA ASP A 201 -7.60 8.44 12.44
C ASP A 201 -7.86 7.23 11.51
N PRO A 202 -9.02 6.58 11.69
CA PRO A 202 -9.31 5.28 11.08
C PRO A 202 -9.66 5.35 9.59
N GLY A 203 -9.43 4.23 8.89
CA GLY A 203 -9.83 4.05 7.49
C GLY A 203 -8.70 4.29 6.48
N LEU A 204 -8.93 3.84 5.24
CA LEU A 204 -7.94 3.80 4.15
C LEU A 204 -7.80 5.14 3.39
N GLY A 205 -8.25 6.24 3.99
CA GLY A 205 -8.36 7.56 3.35
C GLY A 205 -7.41 8.61 3.92
N HIS A 206 -7.37 9.74 3.21
CA HIS A 206 -6.56 10.94 3.42
C HIS A 206 -6.20 11.22 4.90
N PHE A 207 -4.91 11.36 5.16
CA PHE A 207 -4.37 11.80 6.44
C PHE A 207 -4.36 13.32 6.50
N ILE A 208 -5.09 13.92 7.43
CA ILE A 208 -5.04 15.38 7.64
C ILE A 208 -4.04 15.65 8.76
N THR A 209 -2.85 16.13 8.41
CA THR A 209 -2.00 16.82 9.38
C THR A 209 -2.71 18.12 9.77
N ASN A 210 -3.16 18.22 11.03
CA ASN A 210 -3.57 19.51 11.60
C ASN A 210 -2.38 20.46 11.72
#